data_AF-A0A0P7XWY1-F1
#
_entry.id   AF-A0A0P7XWY1-F1
#
_cell.length_a   1.000
_cell.length_b   1.000
_cell.length_c   1.000
_cell.angle_alpha   90.00
_cell.angle_beta   90.00
_cell.angle_gamma   90.00
#
_symmetry.space_group_name_H-M   'P 1'
#
loop_
_entity.id
_entity.type
_entity.pdbx_description
1 polymer ?
#
loop_
_entity_poly.entity_id
_entity_poly.type
_entity_poly.pdbx_seq_one_letter_code
_entity_poly.pdbx_strand_id
1 'polypeptide(L)' 'MGPALEKMCHSLGIYHFDQIAKWTDAEVAWVDEHLEGFKGRVSRDDWVSQAKTLASGGSTEFSEKVSRGDVY' A
#
# COMPACT_ATOMS: atom_id res chain seq x y z
N MET A 1 7.94 7.20 3.61
CA MET A 1 7.58 6.66 2.28
C MET A 1 8.05 7.60 1.19
N GLY A 2 8.98 7.19 0.32
CA GLY A 2 9.51 8.04 -0.76
C GLY A 2 8.77 7.84 -2.10
N PRO A 3 8.94 8.74 -3.09
CA PRO A 3 8.24 8.69 -4.38
C PRO A 3 8.55 7.46 -5.24
N ALA A 4 9.68 6.79 -5.00
CA ALA A 4 9.98 5.51 -5.65
C ALA A 4 9.06 4.37 -5.18
N LEU A 5 8.65 4.40 -3.91
CA LEU A 5 7.76 3.40 -3.35
C LEU A 5 6.34 3.53 -3.92
N GLU A 6 5.83 4.76 -3.96
CA GLU A 6 4.51 5.04 -4.51
C GLU A 6 4.36 4.48 -5.94
N LYS A 7 5.39 4.66 -6.78
CA LYS A 7 5.42 4.09 -8.13
C LYS A 7 5.37 2.56 -8.14
N MET A 8 6.08 1.88 -7.24
CA MET A 8 6.06 0.42 -7.16
C MET A 8 4.71 -0.10 -6.67
N CYS A 9 4.14 0.51 -5.64
CA CYS A 9 2.78 0.19 -5.17
C CYS A 9 1.75 0.41 -6.29
N HIS A 10 1.83 1.52 -7.02
CA HIS A 10 0.96 1.78 -8.17
C HIS A 10 1.12 0.73 -9.28
N SER A 11 2.34 0.25 -9.55
CA SER A 11 2.58 -0.84 -10.51
C SER A 11 1.99 -2.18 -10.05
N LEU A 12 1.89 -2.41 -8.74
CA LEU A 12 1.25 -3.58 -8.14
C LEU A 12 -0.28 -3.42 -8.02
N GLY A 13 -0.85 -2.29 -8.43
CA GLY A 13 -2.28 -2.00 -8.32
C GLY A 13 -2.73 -1.48 -6.94
N ILE A 14 -1.79 -1.09 -6.09
CA ILE A 14 -2.04 -0.51 -4.76
C ILE A 14 -1.95 1.01 -4.88
N TYR A 15 -3.08 1.69 -4.77
CA TYR A 15 -3.17 3.16 -4.90
C TYR A 15 -3.54 3.85 -3.59
N HIS A 16 -3.89 3.07 -2.55
CA HIS A 16 -4.33 3.60 -1.27
C HIS A 16 -3.54 3.03 -0.10
N PHE A 17 -3.17 3.90 0.84
CA PHE A 17 -2.51 3.50 2.09
C PHE A 17 -3.38 2.60 2.95
N ASP A 18 -4.72 2.65 2.84
CA ASP A 18 -5.63 1.73 3.52
C ASP A 18 -5.44 0.26 3.08
N GLN A 19 -5.08 0.02 1.82
CA GLN A 19 -4.77 -1.33 1.35
C GLN A 19 -3.49 -1.85 2.01
N ILE A 20 -2.47 -1.00 2.14
CA ILE A 20 -1.19 -1.30 2.81
C ILE A 20 -1.42 -1.52 4.31
N ALA A 21 -2.29 -0.72 4.92
CA ALA A 21 -2.67 -0.81 6.32
C ALA A 21 -3.40 -2.12 6.67
N LYS A 22 -4.02 -2.77 5.68
CA LYS A 22 -4.74 -4.04 5.83
C LYS A 22 -3.86 -5.27 5.60
N TRP A 23 -2.62 -5.10 5.14
CA TRP A 23 -1.71 -6.23 4.93
C TRP A 23 -1.45 -6.99 6.22
N THR A 24 -1.54 -8.31 6.10
CA THR A 24 -1.06 -9.28 7.08
C THR A 24 0.43 -9.54 6.91
N ASP A 25 1.08 -10.16 7.91
CA ASP A 25 2.49 -10.57 7.82
C ASP A 25 2.81 -11.39 6.55
N ALA A 26 1.86 -12.21 6.07
CA ALA A 26 2.00 -12.97 4.85
C ALA A 26 2.00 -12.08 3.59
N GLU A 27 1.12 -11.09 3.53
CA GLU A 27 1.09 -10.11 2.43
C GLU A 27 2.32 -9.21 2.45
N VAL A 28 2.74 -8.79 3.64
CA VAL A 28 3.98 -8.02 3.82
C VAL A 28 5.15 -8.81 3.28
N ALA A 29 5.30 -10.08 3.67
CA ALA A 29 6.37 -10.94 3.16
C ALA A 29 6.28 -11.13 1.64
N TRP A 30 5.07 -11.33 1.09
CA TRP A 30 4.87 -11.46 -0.35
C TRP A 30 5.28 -10.18 -1.10
N VAL A 31 4.82 -9.01 -0.64
CA VAL A 31 5.17 -7.70 -1.24
C VAL A 31 6.66 -7.44 -1.09
N ASP A 32 7.24 -7.77 0.06
CA ASP A 32 8.66 -7.67 0.31
C ASP A 32 9.47 -8.51 -0.69
N GLU A 33 8.99 -9.72 -1.01
CA GLU A 33 9.61 -10.57 -2.02
C GLU A 33 9.43 -10.09 -3.46
N HIS A 34 8.33 -9.43 -3.76
CA HIS A 34 7.99 -8.91 -5.09
C HIS A 34 8.53 -7.50 -5.36
N LEU A 35 8.97 -6.78 -4.32
CA LEU A 35 9.59 -5.46 -4.46
C LEU A 35 11.08 -5.59 -4.78
N GLU A 36 11.40 -5.64 -6.07
CA GLU A 36 12.78 -5.60 -6.55
C GLU A 36 13.49 -4.31 -6.11
N GLY A 37 14.57 -4.45 -5.33
CA GLY A 37 15.36 -3.33 -4.79
C GLY A 37 14.92 -2.80 -3.41
N PHE A 38 13.78 -3.27 -2.89
CA PHE A 38 13.28 -2.90 -1.55
C PHE A 38 12.99 -4.12 -0.65
N LYS A 39 13.43 -5.32 -1.05
CA LYS A 39 13.46 -6.52 -0.22
C LYS A 39 13.96 -6.23 1.21
N GLY A 40 13.21 -6.73 2.19
CA GLY A 40 13.36 -6.58 3.63
C GLY A 40 12.89 -5.23 4.20
N ARG A 41 12.51 -4.24 3.39
CA ARG A 41 12.18 -2.89 3.88
C ARG A 41 10.73 -2.73 4.31
N VAL A 42 9.81 -3.52 3.77
CA VAL A 42 8.38 -3.41 4.12
C VAL A 42 8.16 -3.80 5.59
N SER A 43 8.77 -4.91 6.02
CA SER A 43 8.77 -5.35 7.42
C SER A 43 9.70 -4.52 8.30
N ARG A 44 10.92 -4.18 7.86
CA ARG A 44 11.89 -3.45 8.71
C ARG A 44 11.43 -2.04 9.09
N ASP A 45 10.70 -1.39 8.20
CA ASP A 45 10.28 0.00 8.35
C ASP A 45 8.79 0.09 8.76
N ASP A 46 8.17 -1.03 9.16
CA ASP A 46 6.80 -1.06 9.69
C ASP A 46 5.79 -0.33 8.79
N TRP A 47 5.82 -0.63 7.48
CA TRP A 47 5.01 0.09 6.50
C TRP A 47 3.52 0.01 6.78
N VAL A 48 3.04 -1.11 7.30
CA VAL A 48 1.65 -1.30 7.71
C VAL A 48 1.28 -0.32 8.82
N SER A 49 2.16 -0.11 9.81
CA SER A 49 1.93 0.80 10.93
C SER A 49 1.95 2.27 10.47
N GLN A 50 2.91 2.63 9.61
CA GLN A 50 2.96 3.95 8.99
C GLN A 50 1.76 4.22 8.08
N ALA A 51 1.36 3.24 7.28
CA ALA A 51 0.20 3.33 6.40
C ALA A 51 -1.10 3.46 7.19
N LYS A 52 -1.25 2.76 8.33
CA LYS A 52 -2.38 2.95 9.27
C LYS A 52 -2.43 4.38 9.79
N THR A 53 -1.27 4.96 10.12
CA THR A 53 -1.17 6.33 10.62
C THR A 53 -1.52 7.35 9.52
N LEU A 54 -1.03 7.13 8.30
CA LEU A 54 -1.32 7.97 7.13
C LEU A 54 -2.77 7.85 6.67
N ALA A 55 -3.33 6.63 6.67
CA ALA A 55 -4.73 6.38 6.34
C ALA A 55 -5.68 6.98 7.39
N SER A 56 -5.31 6.96 8.67
CA SER A 56 -6.10 7.58 9.75
C SER A 56 -6.08 9.11 9.72
N GLY A 57 -5.16 9.73 8.96
CA GLY A 57 -5.01 11.18 8.84
C GLY A 57 -5.25 11.77 7.44
N GLY A 58 -5.76 10.98 6.48
CA GLY A 58 -5.87 11.39 5.09
C GLY A 58 -6.96 10.64 4.34
N SER A 59 -8.23 10.95 4.64
CA SER A 59 -9.34 10.65 3.74
C SER A 59 -9.05 11.32 2.39
N THR A 60 -8.68 10.54 1.38
CA THR A 60 -8.63 11.02 0.00
C THR A 60 -9.71 10.31 -0.82
N GLU A 61 -10.46 11.14 -1.53
CA GLU A 61 -11.72 10.96 -2.27
C GLU A 61 -11.71 9.92 -3.42
N PHE A 62 -10.84 8.92 -3.40
CA PHE A 62 -10.69 7.96 -4.50
C PHE A 62 -11.31 6.57 -4.22
N SER A 63 -11.26 6.07 -2.98
CA SER A 63 -11.84 4.76 -2.63
C SER A 63 -13.37 4.69 -2.72
N GLU A 64 -14.06 5.84 -2.61
CA GLU A 64 -15.52 5.90 -2.83
C GLU A 64 -15.91 5.71 -4.31
N LYS A 65 -14.97 5.86 -5.26
CA LYS A 65 -15.26 5.70 -6.69
C LYS A 65 -15.08 4.27 -7.21
N VAL A 66 -14.32 3.40 -6.53
CA VAL A 66 -14.07 2.02 -6.99
C VAL A 66 -15.13 1.03 -6.49
N SER A 67 -15.76 1.32 -5.35
CA SER A 67 -16.79 0.43 -4.76
C SER A 67 -18.15 0.54 -5.47
N ARG A 68 -18.35 1.56 -6.31
CA ARG A 68 -19.55 1.70 -7.14
C ARG A 68 -19.26 1.05 -8.49
N GLY A 69 -19.40 -0.27 -8.54
CA GLY A 69 -19.09 -1.09 -9.71
C GLY A 69 -19.59 -0.49 -11.02
N ASP A 70 -18.64 -0.01 -11.82
CA ASP A 70 -18.79 0.27 -13.25
C ASP A 70 -17.36 0.33 -13.80
N VAL A 71 -16.77 -0.84 -13.99
CA VAL A 71 -15.68 -0.98 -14.97
C VAL A 71 -16.40 -1.29 -16.27
N TYR A 72 -16.65 -0.24 -17.07
CA TYR A 72 -17.08 -0.36 -18.46
C TYR A 72 -15.87 -0.45 -19.38
#